data_AF-G7YML4-F1
#
_entry.id   AF-G7YML4-F1
#
_cell.length_a   1.000
_cell.length_b   1.000
_cell.length_c   1.000
_cell.angle_alpha   90.00
_cell.angle_beta   90.00
_cell.angle_gamma   90.00
#
_symmetry.space_group_name_H-M   'P 1'
#
loop_
_entity.id
_entity.type
_entity.pdbx_description
1 polymer ?
#
loop_
_entity_poly.entity_id
_entity_poly.type
_entity_poly.pdbx_seq_one_letter_code
_entity_poly.pdbx_strand_id
1 'polypeptide(L)'
;EVTAFNADMWSMSPPCQPFTRLGNQKHEEDNRSASFFYVLGLIAAIRPKFILLENVKGFEHTEPWCQFLKVLQTCGYRYQQFLLTPLQFGVPNCRLRYYLVASSSSDSACSGLFASHVHDSDHANTIHLIPPADLPPLPGCECAVCLGHVSHITKPDENFDDYLPYCRPISDYLAQQQQHSKLDFLDDNCLKRYFHVLDIVRPCDRKSRCFTKGYQKRIEGTGSVLQTATDTLTSEEINAQWITARSDPETLMSLAKRLQLRFFHSREVANLLCFPQTYNFPEDVTEKQRIRLLGNSVNVLVVAHLIHWAFGDLSAQKTN
;
A
#
# COMPACT_ATOMS: atom_id res chain seq x y z
N GLU A 1 -12.32 -28.32 7.78
CA GLU A 1 -10.99 -27.76 8.15
C GLU A 1 -11.11 -26.32 8.61
N VAL A 2 -11.54 -25.38 7.77
CA VAL A 2 -11.65 -23.95 8.16
C VAL A 2 -12.51 -23.72 9.41
N THR A 3 -13.62 -24.44 9.56
CA THR A 3 -14.48 -24.36 10.75
C THR A 3 -13.80 -24.83 12.04
N ALA A 4 -12.77 -25.68 11.96
CA ALA A 4 -12.05 -26.18 13.14
C ALA A 4 -11.22 -25.08 13.81
N PHE A 5 -10.85 -24.02 13.09
CA PHE A 5 -10.14 -22.88 13.67
C PHE A 5 -11.05 -21.97 14.51
N ASN A 6 -12.38 -22.06 14.32
CA ASN A 6 -13.38 -21.25 15.03
C ASN A 6 -13.03 -19.75 15.08
N ALA A 7 -12.48 -19.22 13.98
CA ALA A 7 -11.99 -17.85 13.90
C ALA A 7 -13.14 -16.88 13.63
N ASP A 8 -13.25 -15.83 14.46
CA ASP A 8 -14.26 -14.78 14.29
C ASP A 8 -13.95 -13.83 13.12
N MET A 9 -12.66 -13.59 12.84
CA MET A 9 -12.20 -12.65 11.81
C MET A 9 -11.44 -13.34 10.69
N TRP A 10 -11.80 -13.03 9.44
CA TRP A 10 -11.08 -13.46 8.24
C TRP A 10 -10.41 -12.27 7.56
N SER A 11 -9.08 -12.25 7.53
CA SER A 11 -8.31 -11.27 6.77
C SER A 11 -7.72 -11.89 5.50
N MET A 12 -7.87 -11.24 4.35
CA MET A 12 -7.38 -11.77 3.08
C MET A 12 -6.87 -10.70 2.11
N SER A 13 -5.84 -11.07 1.34
CA SER A 13 -5.30 -10.30 0.20
C SER A 13 -5.22 -11.22 -1.03
N PRO A 14 -6.37 -11.56 -1.66
CA PRO A 14 -6.39 -12.51 -2.77
C PRO A 14 -5.59 -11.97 -3.98
N PRO A 15 -4.92 -12.84 -4.74
CA PRO A 15 -4.07 -12.42 -5.85
C PRO A 15 -4.88 -11.74 -6.97
N CYS A 16 -4.36 -10.63 -7.48
CA CYS A 16 -5.08 -9.75 -8.43
C CYS A 16 -4.65 -9.90 -9.92
N GLN A 17 -4.08 -11.03 -10.35
CA GLN A 17 -3.58 -11.17 -11.72
C GLN A 17 -4.49 -12.05 -12.61
N PRO A 18 -4.79 -11.61 -13.86
CA PRO A 18 -4.33 -10.41 -14.56
C PRO A 18 -5.48 -9.41 -14.75
N PHE A 19 -5.72 -8.52 -13.79
CA PHE A 19 -6.66 -7.40 -14.01
C PHE A 19 -5.94 -6.11 -14.45
N THR A 20 -4.73 -6.23 -15.03
CA THR A 20 -3.98 -5.08 -15.56
C THR A 20 -4.52 -4.60 -16.90
N ARG A 21 -4.91 -3.33 -16.94
CA ARG A 21 -5.14 -2.51 -18.14
C ARG A 21 -3.97 -2.67 -19.14
N LEU A 22 -4.20 -3.40 -20.23
CA LEU A 22 -3.64 -3.28 -21.59
C LEU A 22 -3.66 -4.66 -22.28
N GLY A 23 -4.54 -4.81 -23.28
CA GLY A 23 -4.28 -5.65 -24.45
C GLY A 23 -4.30 -7.17 -24.26
N ASN A 24 -5.46 -7.74 -23.95
CA ASN A 24 -6.08 -8.87 -24.65
C ASN A 24 -7.14 -9.50 -23.74
N GLN A 25 -8.40 -9.37 -24.13
CA GLN A 25 -9.51 -10.18 -23.62
C GLN A 25 -9.34 -11.63 -24.09
N LYS A 26 -8.26 -12.30 -23.67
CA LYS A 26 -8.23 -13.75 -23.69
C LYS A 26 -8.87 -14.20 -22.39
N HIS A 27 -10.15 -14.58 -22.52
CA HIS A 27 -10.79 -15.54 -21.63
C HIS A 27 -9.98 -16.85 -21.64
N GLU A 28 -8.84 -16.85 -20.98
CA GLU A 28 -8.25 -18.08 -20.47
C GLU A 28 -8.80 -18.22 -19.06
N GLU A 29 -9.32 -19.41 -18.74
CA GLU A 29 -9.77 -19.83 -17.41
C GLU A 29 -8.64 -19.65 -16.40
N ASP A 30 -8.43 -18.42 -15.91
CA ASP A 30 -7.33 -18.15 -14.99
C ASP A 30 -7.71 -18.70 -13.62
N ASN A 31 -7.23 -19.92 -13.37
CA ASN A 31 -7.38 -20.72 -12.15
C ASN A 31 -6.96 -19.95 -10.87
N ARG A 32 -6.33 -18.79 -11.01
CA ARG A 32 -5.93 -17.90 -9.89
C ARG A 32 -7.12 -17.21 -9.21
N SER A 33 -8.18 -16.87 -9.95
CA SER A 33 -9.40 -16.30 -9.35
C SER A 33 -10.32 -17.37 -8.75
N ALA A 34 -10.17 -18.63 -9.16
CA ALA A 34 -10.97 -19.75 -8.65
C ALA A 34 -10.86 -19.91 -7.13
N SER A 35 -9.67 -19.67 -6.57
CA SER A 35 -9.44 -19.68 -5.12
C SER A 35 -10.30 -18.66 -4.38
N PHE A 36 -10.46 -17.45 -4.95
CA PHE A 36 -11.28 -16.41 -4.34
C PHE A 36 -12.78 -16.76 -4.42
N PHE A 37 -13.27 -17.24 -5.57
CA PHE A 37 -14.66 -17.70 -5.68
C PHE A 37 -14.99 -18.85 -4.72
N TYR A 38 -14.04 -19.77 -4.50
CA TYR A 38 -14.18 -20.80 -3.48
C TYR A 38 -14.30 -20.20 -2.07
N VAL A 39 -13.46 -19.22 -1.72
CA VAL A 39 -13.55 -18.48 -0.46
C VAL A 39 -14.91 -17.76 -0.32
N LEU A 40 -15.47 -17.19 -1.39
CA LEU A 40 -16.81 -16.60 -1.36
C LEU A 40 -17.89 -17.63 -0.98
N GLY A 41 -17.80 -18.84 -1.52
CA GLY A 41 -18.67 -19.96 -1.12
C GLY A 41 -18.53 -20.32 0.36
N LEU A 42 -17.29 -20.32 0.87
CA LEU A 42 -17.03 -20.56 2.29
C LEU A 42 -17.59 -19.45 3.18
N ILE A 43 -17.46 -18.18 2.79
CA ILE A 43 -18.06 -17.04 3.52
C ILE A 43 -19.58 -17.21 3.60
N ALA A 44 -20.22 -17.60 2.50
CA ALA A 44 -21.66 -17.79 2.45
C ALA A 44 -22.15 -18.91 3.39
N ALA A 45 -21.36 -19.98 3.49
CA ALA A 45 -21.68 -21.15 4.32
C ALA A 45 -21.34 -20.95 5.80
N ILE A 46 -20.16 -20.40 6.12
CA ILE A 46 -19.62 -20.32 7.48
C ILE A 46 -20.03 -19.02 8.18
N ARG A 47 -20.14 -17.92 7.43
CA ARG A 47 -20.50 -16.59 7.93
C ARG A 47 -19.62 -16.09 9.08
N PRO A 48 -18.30 -15.87 8.85
CA PRO A 48 -17.43 -15.26 9.86
C PRO A 48 -17.99 -13.93 10.39
N LYS A 49 -17.70 -13.57 11.63
CA LYS A 49 -18.22 -12.31 12.20
C LYS A 49 -17.64 -11.08 11.50
N PHE A 50 -16.33 -11.12 11.22
CA PHE A 50 -15.60 -10.00 10.65
C PHE A 50 -14.82 -10.42 9.42
N ILE A 51 -14.78 -9.55 8.41
CA ILE A 51 -13.99 -9.75 7.19
C ILE A 51 -13.19 -8.49 6.91
N LEU A 52 -11.91 -8.65 6.62
CA LEU A 52 -11.05 -7.62 6.05
C LEU A 52 -10.49 -8.13 4.72
N LEU A 53 -10.69 -7.38 3.66
CA LEU A 53 -10.10 -7.64 2.34
C LEU A 53 -9.25 -6.46 1.92
N GLU A 54 -8.02 -6.75 1.47
CA GLU A 54 -7.17 -5.79 0.75
C GLU A 54 -6.99 -6.26 -0.70
N ASN A 55 -6.98 -5.31 -1.63
CA ASN A 55 -6.71 -5.58 -3.04
C ASN A 55 -6.12 -4.34 -3.73
N VAL A 56 -5.71 -4.48 -4.99
CA VAL A 56 -5.17 -3.36 -5.77
C VAL A 56 -6.29 -2.41 -6.24
N LYS A 57 -5.93 -1.15 -6.52
CA LYS A 57 -6.82 -0.21 -7.21
C LYS A 57 -7.25 -0.79 -8.56
N GLY A 58 -8.56 -0.74 -8.84
CA GLY A 58 -9.20 -1.32 -10.01
C GLY A 58 -9.90 -2.64 -9.75
N PHE A 59 -9.67 -3.28 -8.58
CA PHE A 59 -10.43 -4.45 -8.14
C PHE A 59 -11.94 -4.15 -8.09
N GLU A 60 -12.31 -2.95 -7.68
CA GLU A 60 -13.67 -2.40 -7.63
C GLU A 60 -14.40 -2.33 -8.98
N HIS A 61 -13.75 -2.72 -10.07
CA HIS A 61 -14.32 -2.78 -11.42
C HIS A 61 -14.33 -4.20 -11.98
N THR A 62 -14.14 -5.22 -11.14
CA THR A 62 -14.00 -6.62 -11.55
C THR A 62 -15.20 -7.47 -11.16
N GLU A 63 -15.39 -8.58 -11.86
CA GLU A 63 -16.43 -9.57 -11.54
C GLU A 63 -16.27 -10.19 -10.12
N PRO A 64 -15.05 -10.59 -9.68
CA PRO A 64 -14.82 -11.01 -8.29
C PRO A 64 -15.32 -10.02 -7.23
N TRP A 65 -15.12 -8.72 -7.44
CA TRP A 65 -15.62 -7.69 -6.53
C TRP A 65 -17.15 -7.66 -6.49
N CYS A 66 -17.80 -7.70 -7.65
CA CYS A 66 -19.26 -7.73 -7.76
C CYS A 66 -19.86 -8.94 -7.02
N GLN A 67 -19.29 -10.13 -7.24
CA GLN A 67 -19.72 -11.35 -6.56
C GLN A 67 -19.46 -11.30 -5.05
N PHE A 68 -18.35 -10.70 -4.63
CA PHE A 68 -18.06 -10.53 -3.20
C PHE A 68 -19.12 -9.66 -2.52
N LEU A 69 -19.45 -8.49 -3.09
CA LEU A 69 -20.49 -7.62 -2.54
C LEU A 69 -21.86 -8.32 -2.49
N LYS A 70 -22.22 -9.06 -3.55
CA LYS A 70 -23.46 -9.84 -3.58
C LYS A 70 -23.53 -10.88 -2.46
N VAL A 71 -22.43 -11.59 -2.19
CA VAL A 71 -22.34 -12.56 -1.09
C VAL A 71 -22.48 -11.87 0.26
N LEU A 72 -21.80 -10.74 0.47
CA LEU A 72 -21.91 -9.96 1.70
C LEU A 72 -23.36 -9.50 1.94
N GLN A 73 -24.02 -8.94 0.93
CA GLN A 73 -25.42 -8.50 1.01
C GLN A 73 -26.37 -9.67 1.29
N THR A 74 -26.24 -10.78 0.56
CA THR A 74 -27.09 -11.97 0.73
C THR A 74 -26.93 -12.60 2.12
N CYS A 75 -25.73 -12.51 2.71
CA CYS A 75 -25.45 -13.02 4.05
C CYS A 75 -25.72 -12.00 5.17
N GLY A 76 -26.22 -10.82 4.85
CA GLY A 76 -26.58 -9.79 5.84
C GLY A 76 -25.38 -9.11 6.49
N TYR A 77 -24.26 -8.98 5.80
CA TYR A 77 -23.13 -8.19 6.26
C TYR A 77 -23.35 -6.70 6.02
N ARG A 78 -22.87 -5.89 6.95
CA ARG A 78 -22.62 -4.47 6.77
C ARG A 78 -21.17 -4.32 6.35
N TYR A 79 -20.88 -3.49 5.37
CA TYR A 79 -19.51 -3.31 4.89
C TYR A 79 -19.22 -1.86 4.52
N GLN A 80 -17.94 -1.51 4.55
CA GLN A 80 -17.42 -0.22 4.11
C GLN A 80 -16.25 -0.45 3.16
N GLN A 81 -16.18 0.35 2.11
CA GLN A 81 -15.15 0.27 1.07
C GLN A 81 -14.26 1.50 1.09
N PHE A 82 -12.97 1.31 0.83
CA PHE A 82 -11.99 2.39 0.81
C PHE A 82 -10.97 2.23 -0.32
N LEU A 83 -10.45 3.36 -0.77
CA LEU A 83 -9.24 3.47 -1.59
C LEU A 83 -8.25 4.36 -0.84
N LEU A 84 -7.30 3.75 -0.14
CA LEU A 84 -6.37 4.46 0.75
C LEU A 84 -4.92 4.24 0.35
N THR A 85 -4.08 5.24 0.61
CA THR A 85 -2.63 5.21 0.39
C THR A 85 -1.88 5.64 1.65
N PRO A 86 -0.69 5.08 1.95
CA PRO A 86 0.10 5.47 3.13
C PRO A 86 0.45 6.96 3.20
N LEU A 87 0.47 7.68 2.07
CA LEU A 87 0.66 9.14 2.04
C LEU A 87 -0.33 9.86 2.97
N GLN A 88 -1.58 9.39 3.03
CA GLN A 88 -2.63 9.99 3.86
C GLN A 88 -2.34 9.86 5.36
N PHE A 89 -1.50 8.90 5.73
CA PHE A 89 -1.09 8.61 7.10
C PHE A 89 0.26 9.23 7.45
N GLY A 90 0.85 10.03 6.55
CA GLY A 90 2.15 10.67 6.75
C GLY A 90 3.35 9.77 6.44
N VAL A 91 3.15 8.69 5.67
CA VAL A 91 4.21 7.78 5.23
C VAL A 91 4.55 8.07 3.77
N PRO A 92 5.84 8.33 3.41
CA PRO A 92 6.25 8.81 2.10
C PRO A 92 6.29 7.68 1.04
N ASN A 93 5.21 6.89 0.90
CA ASN A 93 5.10 5.83 -0.09
C ASN A 93 3.72 5.80 -0.76
N CYS A 94 3.70 5.90 -2.10
CA CYS A 94 2.52 5.73 -2.91
C CYS A 94 2.13 4.25 -2.99
N ARG A 95 1.17 3.81 -2.18
CA ARG A 95 0.63 2.44 -2.24
C ARG A 95 -0.89 2.46 -2.13
N LEU A 96 -1.54 3.07 -3.11
CA LEU A 96 -3.00 3.09 -3.20
C LEU A 96 -3.55 1.67 -3.36
N ARG A 97 -4.45 1.28 -2.45
CA ARG A 97 -5.08 -0.04 -2.40
C ARG A 97 -6.55 0.08 -2.09
N TYR A 98 -7.31 -0.85 -2.65
CA TYR A 98 -8.69 -1.08 -2.31
C TYR A 98 -8.75 -1.86 -0.99
N TYR A 99 -9.64 -1.45 -0.11
CA TYR A 99 -9.93 -2.15 1.13
C TYR A 99 -11.44 -2.31 1.31
N LEU A 100 -11.83 -3.42 1.92
CA LEU A 100 -13.19 -3.63 2.40
C LEU A 100 -13.15 -4.22 3.81
N VAL A 101 -13.91 -3.62 4.71
CA VAL A 101 -14.19 -4.19 6.04
C VAL A 101 -15.67 -4.54 6.11
N ALA A 102 -16.00 -5.70 6.66
CA ALA A 102 -17.38 -6.15 6.84
C ALA A 102 -17.60 -6.77 8.21
N SER A 103 -18.82 -6.60 8.73
CA SER A 103 -19.29 -7.15 9.99
C SER A 103 -20.69 -7.73 9.84
N SER A 104 -20.95 -8.86 10.51
CA SER A 104 -22.28 -9.47 10.57
C SER A 104 -23.27 -8.55 11.31
N SER A 105 -24.45 -8.32 10.72
CA SER A 105 -25.48 -7.43 11.31
C SER A 105 -26.01 -7.88 12.68
N SER A 106 -25.78 -9.13 13.06
CA SER A 106 -26.18 -9.67 14.37
C SER A 106 -25.26 -9.27 15.52
N ASP A 107 -24.10 -8.67 15.23
CA ASP A 107 -23.11 -8.31 16.25
C ASP A 107 -23.19 -6.81 16.57
N SER A 108 -23.69 -6.48 17.77
CA SER A 108 -23.83 -5.10 18.26
C SER A 108 -22.52 -4.50 18.76
N ALA A 109 -21.43 -5.28 18.81
CA ALA A 109 -20.12 -4.82 19.28
C ALA A 109 -19.40 -3.89 18.28
N CYS A 110 -19.92 -3.74 17.06
CA CYS A 110 -19.33 -2.93 16.01
C CYS A 110 -19.77 -1.46 16.08
N SER A 111 -18.98 -0.65 16.77
CA SER A 111 -19.14 0.81 16.84
C SER A 111 -18.15 1.54 15.94
N GLY A 112 -18.55 2.67 15.35
CA GLY A 112 -17.70 3.53 14.51
C GLY A 112 -18.10 3.49 13.05
N LEU A 113 -17.35 2.75 12.22
CA LEU A 113 -17.59 2.66 10.76
C LEU A 113 -18.99 2.15 10.39
N PHE A 114 -19.55 1.29 11.22
CA PHE A 114 -20.88 0.72 11.01
C PHE A 114 -21.95 1.44 11.87
N ALA A 115 -21.66 2.54 12.55
CA ALA A 115 -22.68 3.21 13.36
C ALA A 115 -23.62 4.10 12.52
N SER A 116 -23.14 4.64 11.39
CA SER A 116 -23.79 5.70 10.61
C SER A 116 -24.72 5.23 9.49
N HIS A 117 -24.66 3.97 9.07
CA HIS A 117 -25.45 3.49 7.92
C HIS A 117 -26.70 2.73 8.35
N VAL A 118 -27.70 3.49 8.76
CA VAL A 118 -29.09 3.06 8.88
C VAL A 118 -29.74 3.21 7.49
N HIS A 119 -30.04 2.09 6.84
CA HIS A 119 -31.03 1.93 5.77
C HIS A 119 -30.86 2.50 4.36
N ASP A 120 -29.77 3.19 4.00
CA ASP A 120 -29.67 3.75 2.63
C ASP A 120 -28.87 2.85 1.67
N SER A 121 -29.55 2.16 0.77
CA SER A 121 -28.98 1.19 -0.18
C SER A 121 -27.94 1.79 -1.12
N ASP A 122 -27.98 3.11 -1.35
CA ASP A 122 -27.08 3.81 -2.27
C ASP A 122 -25.69 4.09 -1.66
N HIS A 123 -25.60 4.18 -0.33
CA HIS A 123 -24.33 4.49 0.35
C HIS A 123 -23.39 3.29 0.46
N ALA A 124 -23.90 2.05 0.49
CA ALA A 124 -23.09 0.83 0.65
C ALA A 124 -22.09 0.60 -0.51
N ASN A 125 -22.35 1.18 -1.69
CA ASN A 125 -21.46 1.06 -2.85
C ASN A 125 -20.43 2.19 -2.97
N THR A 126 -20.45 3.16 -2.05
CA THR A 126 -19.48 4.27 -2.07
C THR A 126 -18.11 3.79 -1.60
N ILE A 127 -17.08 4.15 -2.36
CA ILE A 127 -15.67 3.88 -2.02
C ILE A 127 -15.07 5.16 -1.47
N HIS A 128 -14.68 5.14 -0.20
CA HIS A 128 -14.14 6.30 0.49
C HIS A 128 -12.66 6.50 0.13
N LEU A 129 -12.34 7.69 -0.35
CA LEU A 129 -10.98 8.09 -0.71
C LEU A 129 -10.25 8.81 0.43
N ILE A 130 -10.91 9.03 1.56
CA ILE A 130 -10.40 9.86 2.67
C ILE A 130 -10.51 9.04 3.95
N PRO A 131 -9.46 9.02 4.80
CA PRO A 131 -9.55 8.44 6.13
C PRO A 131 -10.67 9.10 6.94
N PRO A 132 -11.47 8.33 7.68
CA PRO A 132 -12.53 8.89 8.51
C PRO A 132 -11.94 9.78 9.61
N ALA A 133 -12.30 11.08 9.61
CA ALA A 133 -11.79 12.06 10.56
C ALA A 133 -12.46 11.98 11.95
N ASP A 134 -13.70 11.50 12.01
CA ASP A 134 -14.50 11.46 13.24
C ASP A 134 -14.30 10.17 14.05
N LEU A 135 -13.42 9.27 13.58
CA LEU A 135 -13.12 8.02 14.27
C LEU A 135 -11.90 8.16 15.17
N PRO A 136 -11.86 7.41 16.29
CA PRO A 136 -10.80 7.54 17.25
C PRO A 136 -9.43 7.19 16.66
N PRO A 137 -8.37 7.84 17.15
CA PRO A 137 -7.01 7.56 16.74
C PRO A 137 -6.59 6.17 17.22
N LEU A 138 -5.73 5.52 16.43
CA LEU A 138 -5.08 4.27 16.85
C LEU A 138 -4.26 4.54 18.13
N PRO A 139 -4.43 3.75 19.22
CA PRO A 139 -3.76 4.00 20.49
C PRO A 139 -2.24 4.10 20.36
N GLY A 140 -1.66 5.19 20.88
CA GLY A 140 -0.21 5.44 20.85
C GLY A 140 0.37 5.74 19.47
N CYS A 141 -0.45 5.91 18.44
CA CYS A 141 0.00 6.21 17.08
C CYS A 141 0.09 7.72 16.85
N GLU A 142 1.22 8.17 16.30
CA GLU A 142 1.51 9.59 15.98
C GLU A 142 1.52 9.84 14.47
N CYS A 143 0.70 9.11 13.71
CA CYS A 143 0.57 9.31 12.27
C CYS A 143 -0.22 10.58 11.96
N ALA A 144 -0.17 11.06 10.71
CA ALA A 144 -0.83 12.31 10.32
C ALA A 144 -2.36 12.28 10.53
N VAL A 145 -2.99 11.11 10.42
CA VAL A 145 -4.42 10.91 10.70
C VAL A 145 -4.70 11.00 12.21
N CYS A 146 -3.95 10.28 13.04
CA CYS A 146 -4.14 10.29 14.50
C CYS A 146 -3.93 11.67 15.12
N LEU A 147 -3.01 12.45 14.58
CA LEU A 147 -2.74 13.82 15.03
C LEU A 147 -3.75 14.84 14.47
N GLY A 148 -4.71 14.41 13.64
CA GLY A 148 -5.71 15.28 13.04
C GLY A 148 -5.16 16.26 11.98
N HIS A 149 -3.91 16.10 11.56
CA HIS A 149 -3.23 17.04 10.66
C HIS A 149 -3.84 17.07 9.26
N VAL A 150 -4.49 15.99 8.83
CA VAL A 150 -5.02 15.85 7.46
C VAL A 150 -6.54 15.93 7.38
N SER A 151 -7.23 16.21 8.49
CA SER A 151 -8.70 16.24 8.59
C SER A 151 -9.35 17.32 7.71
N HIS A 152 -8.61 18.39 7.43
CA HIS A 152 -9.06 19.49 6.57
C HIS A 152 -9.06 19.13 5.06
N ILE A 153 -8.43 18.03 4.66
CA ILE A 153 -8.36 17.58 3.27
C ILE A 153 -9.63 16.78 2.93
N THR A 154 -10.63 17.45 2.35
CA THR A 154 -11.94 16.86 2.04
C THR A 154 -12.10 16.42 0.59
N LYS A 155 -11.15 16.76 -0.29
CA LYS A 155 -11.14 16.34 -1.69
C LYS A 155 -9.68 16.22 -2.17
N PRO A 156 -9.07 15.04 -2.06
CA PRO A 156 -7.68 14.86 -2.45
C PRO A 156 -7.52 14.93 -3.98
N ASP A 157 -6.40 15.47 -4.43
CA ASP A 157 -5.98 15.35 -5.83
C ASP A 157 -5.70 13.88 -6.24
N GLU A 158 -5.62 13.61 -7.55
CA GLU A 158 -5.43 12.24 -8.07
C GLU A 158 -4.11 11.57 -7.65
N ASN A 159 -3.09 12.37 -7.36
CA ASN A 159 -1.73 11.96 -6.98
C ASN A 159 -1.49 11.96 -5.47
N PHE A 160 -2.46 12.42 -4.69
CA PHE A 160 -2.42 12.62 -3.23
C PHE A 160 -1.29 13.58 -2.81
N ASP A 161 -1.00 14.60 -3.62
CA ASP A 161 0.06 15.57 -3.36
C ASP A 161 -0.28 16.50 -2.17
N ASP A 162 -1.57 16.75 -1.93
CA ASP A 162 -2.07 17.48 -0.75
C ASP A 162 -1.57 16.92 0.60
N TYR A 163 -1.18 15.64 0.65
CA TYR A 163 -0.71 14.98 1.89
C TYR A 163 0.81 15.04 2.08
N LEU A 164 1.59 15.41 1.06
CA LEU A 164 3.06 15.39 1.13
C LEU A 164 3.65 16.28 2.23
N PRO A 165 3.11 17.48 2.54
CA PRO A 165 3.62 18.30 3.64
C PRO A 165 3.57 17.58 4.99
N TYR A 166 2.66 16.63 5.17
CA TYR A 166 2.44 15.87 6.40
C TYR A 166 3.20 14.52 6.41
N CYS A 167 3.82 14.13 5.30
CA CYS A 167 4.61 12.92 5.21
C CYS A 167 5.99 13.09 5.81
N ARG A 168 6.45 12.17 6.66
CA ARG A 168 7.84 12.14 7.14
C ARG A 168 8.82 12.00 5.97
N PRO A 169 10.04 12.57 6.04
CA PRO A 169 11.03 12.42 4.98
C PRO A 169 11.48 10.96 4.83
N ILE A 170 11.91 10.58 3.63
CA ILE A 170 12.42 9.22 3.34
C ILE A 170 13.57 8.83 4.27
N SER A 171 14.39 9.79 4.71
CA SER A 171 15.50 9.60 5.64
C SER A 171 15.11 8.84 6.91
N ASP A 172 13.89 9.05 7.41
CA ASP A 172 13.40 8.41 8.64
C ASP A 172 13.17 6.90 8.48
N TYR A 173 13.14 6.42 7.24
CA TYR A 173 12.88 5.02 6.89
C TYR A 173 14.12 4.29 6.37
N LEU A 174 15.25 4.98 6.21
CA LEU A 174 16.51 4.39 5.75
C LEU A 174 17.16 3.56 6.86
N ALA A 175 17.79 2.45 6.48
CA ALA A 175 18.45 1.56 7.44
C ALA A 175 19.80 2.16 7.87
N GLN A 176 20.20 1.91 9.12
CA GLN A 176 21.50 2.37 9.60
C GLN A 176 22.64 1.66 8.84
N GLN A 177 23.74 2.38 8.59
CA GLN A 177 24.84 1.90 7.72
C GLN A 177 25.42 0.53 8.13
N GLN A 178 25.40 0.19 9.42
CA GLN A 178 25.93 -1.07 9.96
C GLN A 178 25.12 -2.32 9.58
N GLN A 179 23.89 -2.18 9.07
CA GLN A 179 23.04 -3.31 8.64
C GLN A 179 23.27 -3.71 7.17
N HIS A 180 24.16 -3.04 6.44
CA HIS A 180 24.38 -3.30 5.02
C HIS A 180 25.40 -4.40 4.77
N SER A 181 24.91 -5.64 4.67
CA SER A 181 25.57 -6.60 3.78
C SER A 181 25.37 -6.12 2.34
N LYS A 182 26.35 -5.40 1.79
CA LYS A 182 26.47 -4.96 0.38
C LYS A 182 25.26 -4.15 -0.17
N LEU A 183 25.37 -2.82 -0.17
CA LEU A 183 24.42 -1.93 -0.85
C LEU A 183 24.33 -2.22 -2.35
N ASP A 184 23.12 -2.32 -2.89
CA ASP A 184 22.86 -2.56 -4.32
C ASP A 184 22.82 -1.25 -5.11
N PHE A 185 24.01 -0.71 -5.42
CA PHE A 185 24.16 0.41 -6.36
C PHE A 185 23.79 -0.01 -7.79
N LEU A 186 23.26 0.94 -8.57
CA LEU A 186 22.93 0.71 -9.97
C LEU A 186 24.23 0.63 -10.79
N ASP A 187 24.39 -0.45 -11.55
CA ASP A 187 25.54 -0.63 -12.45
C ASP A 187 25.42 0.17 -13.75
N ASP A 188 26.53 0.26 -14.50
CA ASP A 188 26.60 0.99 -15.76
C ASP A 188 25.56 0.51 -16.80
N ASN A 189 25.26 -0.79 -16.82
CA ASN A 189 24.31 -1.36 -17.78
C ASN A 189 22.88 -0.93 -17.46
N CYS A 190 22.54 -0.95 -16.17
CA CYS A 190 21.28 -0.50 -15.62
C CYS A 190 21.07 0.99 -15.93
N LEU A 191 22.05 1.84 -15.62
CA LEU A 191 21.99 3.28 -15.88
C LEU A 191 21.83 3.56 -17.37
N LYS A 192 22.65 2.93 -18.24
CA LYS A 192 22.55 3.12 -19.71
C LYS A 192 21.15 2.83 -20.24
N ARG A 193 20.54 1.76 -19.74
CA ARG A 193 19.27 1.25 -20.28
C ARG A 193 18.05 1.92 -19.68
N TYR A 194 18.07 2.24 -18.40
CA TYR A 194 16.85 2.55 -17.65
C TYR A 194 16.85 3.93 -16.98
N PHE A 195 17.95 4.69 -17.01
CA PHE A 195 18.02 5.98 -16.29
C PHE A 195 16.84 6.91 -16.58
N HIS A 196 16.41 6.99 -17.84
CA HIS A 196 15.30 7.84 -18.30
C HIS A 196 13.90 7.46 -17.76
N VAL A 197 13.75 6.25 -17.20
CA VAL A 197 12.50 5.77 -16.59
C VAL A 197 12.63 5.59 -15.08
N LEU A 198 13.77 5.96 -14.49
CA LEU A 198 13.96 5.92 -13.06
C LEU A 198 13.16 7.04 -12.39
N ASP A 199 12.42 6.66 -11.36
CA ASP A 199 11.91 7.60 -10.38
C ASP A 199 12.99 7.72 -9.29
N ILE A 200 13.73 8.83 -9.29
CA ILE A 200 14.85 9.09 -8.38
C ILE A 200 14.36 9.92 -7.20
N VAL A 201 14.64 9.46 -5.99
CA VAL A 201 14.28 10.15 -4.75
C VAL A 201 15.51 10.39 -3.88
N ARG A 202 15.46 11.44 -3.06
CA ARG A 202 16.48 11.83 -2.09
C ARG A 202 16.00 11.55 -0.66
N PRO A 203 16.91 11.48 0.32
CA PRO A 203 16.53 11.30 1.72
C PRO A 203 15.55 12.35 2.26
N CYS A 204 15.61 13.60 1.77
CA CYS A 204 14.73 14.68 2.20
C CYS A 204 13.35 14.67 1.52
N ASP A 205 13.17 13.91 0.44
CA ASP A 205 11.91 13.86 -0.28
C ASP A 205 10.83 13.15 0.56
N ARG A 206 9.57 13.50 0.33
CA ARG A 206 8.40 13.04 1.10
C ARG A 206 7.48 12.13 0.29
N LYS A 207 7.96 11.61 -0.84
CA LYS A 207 7.21 10.74 -1.75
C LYS A 207 8.14 9.72 -2.40
N SER A 208 7.70 8.47 -2.47
CA SER A 208 8.29 7.40 -3.27
C SER A 208 7.20 6.61 -3.99
N ARG A 209 7.55 5.94 -5.10
CA ARG A 209 6.64 5.08 -5.87
C ARG A 209 6.32 3.78 -5.12
N CYS A 210 5.25 3.12 -5.56
CA CYS A 210 4.86 1.80 -5.08
C CYS A 210 5.96 0.77 -5.34
N PHE A 211 6.45 0.11 -4.29
CA PHE A 211 7.33 -1.05 -4.44
C PHE A 211 6.51 -2.28 -4.83
N THR A 212 6.87 -2.88 -5.96
CA THR A 212 6.21 -4.08 -6.50
C THR A 212 7.11 -5.31 -6.37
N LYS A 213 6.54 -6.50 -6.53
CA LYS A 213 7.30 -7.76 -6.56
C LYS A 213 8.39 -7.82 -7.65
N GLY A 214 8.32 -6.93 -8.63
CA GLY A 214 9.26 -6.83 -9.74
C GLY A 214 10.43 -5.89 -9.49
N TYR A 215 10.48 -5.21 -8.34
CA TYR A 215 11.56 -4.29 -7.99
C TYR A 215 12.94 -4.96 -8.13
N GLN A 216 13.93 -4.22 -8.60
CA GLN A 216 15.25 -4.68 -9.06
C GLN A 216 15.27 -5.59 -10.32
N LYS A 217 14.20 -6.33 -10.64
CA LYS A 217 14.14 -7.20 -11.84
C LYS A 217 13.59 -6.48 -13.08
N ARG A 218 12.56 -5.66 -12.90
CA ARG A 218 11.99 -4.75 -13.90
C ARG A 218 12.14 -3.37 -13.31
N ILE A 219 12.87 -2.47 -13.97
CA ILE A 219 13.24 -1.19 -13.35
C ILE A 219 12.12 -0.18 -13.49
N GLU A 220 11.53 -0.11 -14.68
CA GLU A 220 10.43 0.80 -14.97
C GLU A 220 9.18 0.46 -14.14
N GLY A 221 8.66 1.46 -13.41
CA GLY A 221 7.37 1.40 -12.73
C GLY A 221 7.29 0.44 -11.54
N THR A 222 8.41 -0.04 -10.99
CA THR A 222 8.39 -1.02 -9.88
C THR A 222 8.76 -0.48 -8.51
N GLY A 223 9.17 0.79 -8.44
CA GLY A 223 9.58 1.50 -7.23
C GLY A 223 10.60 2.60 -7.55
N SER A 224 10.83 3.49 -6.60
CA SER A 224 11.85 4.54 -6.72
C SER A 224 13.26 3.99 -6.46
N VAL A 225 14.29 4.71 -6.88
CA VAL A 225 15.70 4.48 -6.49
C VAL A 225 16.21 5.65 -5.67
N LEU A 226 17.12 5.39 -4.73
CA LEU A 226 17.64 6.40 -3.82
C LEU A 226 18.94 7.02 -4.35
N GLN A 227 18.99 8.35 -4.41
CA GLN A 227 20.22 9.11 -4.54
C GLN A 227 20.93 9.20 -3.19
N THR A 228 22.21 8.80 -3.14
CA THR A 228 23.03 8.85 -1.91
C THR A 228 24.12 9.90 -1.95
N ALA A 229 24.40 10.47 -3.12
CA ALA A 229 25.33 11.58 -3.23
C ALA A 229 24.80 12.82 -2.47
N THR A 230 25.70 13.47 -1.73
CA THR A 230 25.44 14.70 -0.99
C THR A 230 25.42 15.96 -1.87
N ASP A 231 25.67 15.81 -3.17
CA ASP A 231 25.58 16.93 -4.13
C ASP A 231 24.19 17.57 -4.08
N THR A 232 24.15 18.90 -4.11
CA THR A 232 22.94 19.73 -3.96
C THR A 232 21.97 19.67 -5.13
N LEU A 233 22.20 18.80 -6.10
CA LEU A 233 21.37 18.69 -7.31
C LEU A 233 19.94 18.30 -6.93
N THR A 234 18.98 19.14 -7.33
CA THR A 234 17.56 18.82 -7.10
C THR A 234 17.03 17.83 -8.13
N SER A 235 15.93 17.16 -7.81
CA SER A 235 15.25 16.24 -8.74
C SER A 235 14.86 16.95 -10.04
N GLU A 236 14.51 18.24 -9.99
CA GLU A 236 14.25 19.07 -11.17
C GLU A 236 15.51 19.36 -11.99
N GLU A 237 16.63 19.69 -11.32
CA GLU A 237 17.91 19.93 -12.00
C GLU A 237 18.44 18.67 -12.67
N ILE A 238 18.25 17.49 -12.05
CA ILE A 238 18.61 16.19 -12.63
C ILE A 238 17.81 15.93 -13.90
N ASN A 239 16.50 16.15 -13.87
CA ASN A 239 15.63 16.01 -15.03
C ASN A 239 15.94 17.04 -16.13
N ALA A 240 16.21 18.29 -15.76
CA ALA A 240 16.56 19.35 -16.70
C ALA A 240 17.91 19.08 -17.38
N GLN A 241 18.94 18.73 -16.61
CA GLN A 241 20.25 18.33 -17.16
C GLN A 241 20.11 17.14 -18.11
N TRP A 242 19.21 16.19 -17.83
CA TRP A 242 18.94 15.09 -18.76
C TRP A 242 18.27 15.54 -20.07
N ILE A 243 17.27 16.43 -20.01
CA ILE A 243 16.63 16.97 -21.23
C ILE A 243 17.67 17.69 -22.11
N THR A 244 18.57 18.46 -21.49
CA THR A 244 19.62 19.20 -22.20
C THR A 244 20.75 18.29 -22.70
N ALA A 245 21.14 17.25 -21.95
CA ALA A 245 22.23 16.33 -22.28
C ALA A 245 21.82 15.15 -23.18
N ARG A 246 20.57 15.10 -23.65
CA ARG A 246 20.02 14.02 -24.51
C ARG A 246 20.83 13.74 -25.79
N SER A 247 21.67 14.69 -26.19
CA SER A 247 22.53 14.61 -27.38
C SER A 247 23.93 14.04 -27.10
N ASP A 248 24.31 13.81 -25.83
CA ASP A 248 25.62 13.28 -25.43
C ASP A 248 25.51 12.19 -24.33
N PRO A 249 25.51 10.90 -24.73
CA PRO A 249 25.43 9.78 -23.80
C PRO A 249 26.59 9.66 -22.80
N GLU A 250 27.79 10.17 -23.12
CA GLU A 250 28.95 10.06 -22.22
C GLU A 250 28.84 11.05 -21.07
N THR A 251 28.48 12.30 -21.36
CA THR A 251 28.20 13.31 -20.33
C THR A 251 27.07 12.86 -19.42
N LEU A 252 26.01 12.26 -19.97
CA LEU A 252 24.91 11.75 -19.16
C LEU A 252 25.35 10.61 -18.22
N MET A 253 26.19 9.68 -18.70
CA MET A 253 26.71 8.60 -17.88
C MET A 253 27.60 9.12 -16.75
N SER A 254 28.41 10.14 -17.01
CA SER A 254 29.22 10.81 -15.99
C SER A 254 28.35 11.44 -14.90
N LEU A 255 27.29 12.17 -15.29
CA LEU A 255 26.33 12.77 -14.35
C LEU A 255 25.58 11.71 -13.54
N ALA A 256 25.07 10.66 -14.18
CA ALA A 256 24.34 9.58 -13.51
C ALA A 256 25.19 8.87 -12.45
N LYS A 257 26.49 8.67 -12.72
CA LYS A 257 27.44 8.09 -11.76
C LYS A 257 27.68 9.00 -10.56
N ARG A 258 27.65 10.33 -10.73
CA ARG A 258 27.79 11.28 -9.62
C ARG A 258 26.63 11.22 -8.63
N LEU A 259 25.44 10.82 -9.06
CA LEU A 259 24.26 10.70 -8.18
C LEU A 259 24.37 9.53 -7.19
N GLN A 260 25.25 8.55 -7.43
CA GLN A 260 25.43 7.37 -6.56
C GLN A 260 24.08 6.70 -6.25
N LEU A 261 23.36 6.33 -7.31
CA LEU A 261 22.03 5.73 -7.21
C LEU A 261 22.09 4.30 -6.69
N ARG A 262 21.19 3.96 -5.77
CA ARG A 262 21.02 2.58 -5.29
C ARG A 262 19.55 2.19 -5.19
N PHE A 263 19.30 0.89 -5.21
CA PHE A 263 18.00 0.36 -4.80
C PHE A 263 17.80 0.51 -3.28
N PHE A 264 16.54 0.61 -2.88
CA PHE A 264 16.17 0.48 -1.46
C PHE A 264 16.41 -0.95 -1.00
N HIS A 265 17.00 -1.09 0.18
CA HIS A 265 17.17 -2.37 0.84
C HIS A 265 15.83 -2.86 1.40
N SER A 266 15.65 -4.17 1.56
CA SER A 266 14.43 -4.81 2.02
C SER A 266 13.98 -4.30 3.38
N ARG A 267 14.90 -4.03 4.29
CA ARG A 267 14.59 -3.39 5.59
C ARG A 267 14.00 -1.99 5.43
N GLU A 268 14.47 -1.20 4.46
CA GLU A 268 13.97 0.15 4.18
C GLU A 268 12.57 0.09 3.53
N VAL A 269 12.37 -0.85 2.59
CA VAL A 269 11.04 -1.12 2.01
C VAL A 269 10.08 -1.59 3.11
N ALA A 270 10.52 -2.46 4.02
CA ALA A 270 9.72 -2.91 5.16
C ALA A 270 9.38 -1.76 6.12
N ASN A 271 10.30 -0.82 6.35
CA ASN A 271 10.05 0.41 7.12
C ASN A 271 8.97 1.27 6.44
N LEU A 272 9.05 1.49 5.12
CA LEU A 272 8.03 2.24 4.36
C LEU A 272 6.66 1.53 4.32
N LEU A 273 6.65 0.21 4.48
CA LEU A 273 5.43 -0.59 4.68
C LEU A 273 4.99 -0.66 6.15
N CYS A 274 5.68 0.06 7.04
CA CYS A 274 5.42 0.16 8.48
C CYS A 274 5.52 -1.16 9.24
N PHE A 275 6.33 -2.11 8.77
CA PHE A 275 6.68 -3.29 9.55
C PHE A 275 7.50 -2.88 10.79
N PRO A 276 7.28 -3.50 11.96
CA PRO A 276 8.02 -3.15 13.16
C PRO A 276 9.53 -3.40 12.99
N GLN A 277 10.35 -2.72 13.79
CA GLN A 277 11.81 -2.91 13.76
C GLN A 277 12.23 -4.32 14.18
N THR A 278 11.38 -5.01 14.96
CA THR A 278 11.56 -6.41 15.35
C THR A 278 11.27 -7.41 14.21
N TYR A 279 10.59 -6.99 13.14
CA TYR A 279 10.33 -7.85 11.98
C TYR A 279 11.62 -8.13 11.21
N ASN A 280 11.92 -9.42 10.99
CA ASN A 280 13.09 -9.85 10.24
C ASN A 280 12.76 -11.06 9.37
N PHE A 281 13.50 -11.22 8.27
CA PHE A 281 13.43 -12.42 7.45
C PHE A 281 14.36 -13.49 7.98
N PRO A 282 14.05 -14.79 7.77
CA PRO A 282 15.02 -15.86 7.97
C PRO A 282 16.32 -15.61 7.19
N GLU A 283 17.45 -16.08 7.72
CA GLU A 283 18.78 -15.81 7.18
C GLU A 283 18.98 -16.38 5.76
N ASP A 284 18.32 -17.48 5.45
CA ASP A 284 18.37 -18.17 4.16
C ASP A 284 17.54 -17.51 3.05
N VAL A 285 16.67 -16.56 3.40
CA VAL A 285 15.89 -15.79 2.43
C VAL A 285 16.75 -14.69 1.84
N THR A 286 17.09 -14.81 0.56
CA THR A 286 17.91 -13.83 -0.17
C THR A 286 17.24 -12.47 -0.27
N GLU A 287 18.03 -11.40 -0.40
CA GLU A 287 17.54 -10.02 -0.52
C GLU A 287 16.49 -9.85 -1.64
N LYS A 288 16.75 -10.48 -2.79
CA LYS A 288 15.80 -10.51 -3.92
C LYS A 288 14.47 -11.18 -3.59
N GLN A 289 14.49 -12.25 -2.79
CA GLN A 289 13.27 -12.91 -2.31
C GLN A 289 12.53 -12.02 -1.30
N ARG A 290 13.25 -11.35 -0.39
CA ARG A 290 12.68 -10.41 0.59
C ARG A 290 11.94 -9.27 -0.12
N ILE A 291 12.58 -8.61 -1.09
CA ILE A 291 11.96 -7.57 -1.92
C ILE A 291 10.71 -8.09 -2.64
N ARG A 292 10.77 -9.30 -3.21
CA ARG A 292 9.60 -9.90 -3.88
C ARG A 292 8.43 -10.12 -2.92
N LEU A 293 8.70 -10.59 -1.70
CA LEU A 293 7.68 -10.80 -0.66
C LEU A 293 7.08 -9.46 -0.22
N LEU A 294 7.92 -8.47 0.09
CA LEU A 294 7.49 -7.12 0.50
C LEU A 294 6.66 -6.42 -0.59
N GLY A 295 7.04 -6.59 -1.86
CA GLY A 295 6.29 -6.03 -2.98
C GLY A 295 4.85 -6.54 -3.08
N ASN A 296 4.59 -7.76 -2.61
CA ASN A 296 3.24 -8.36 -2.51
C ASN A 296 2.56 -8.11 -1.15
N SER A 297 3.25 -7.49 -0.19
CA SER A 297 2.75 -7.29 1.17
C SER A 297 1.76 -6.12 1.24
N VAL A 298 1.25 -5.85 2.44
CA VAL A 298 0.39 -4.69 2.74
C VAL A 298 1.18 -3.58 3.44
N ASN A 299 0.61 -2.38 3.54
CA ASN A 299 1.10 -1.39 4.50
C ASN A 299 0.43 -1.66 5.86
N VAL A 300 1.23 -1.96 6.88
CA VAL A 300 0.77 -2.40 8.19
C VAL A 300 -0.02 -1.30 8.91
N LEU A 301 0.39 -0.04 8.76
CA LEU A 301 -0.26 1.10 9.44
C LEU A 301 -1.68 1.32 8.91
N VAL A 302 -1.86 1.33 7.59
CA VAL A 302 -3.20 1.49 6.97
C VAL A 302 -4.14 0.36 7.41
N VAL A 303 -3.65 -0.88 7.39
CA VAL A 303 -4.43 -2.05 7.81
C VAL A 303 -4.78 -2.00 9.31
N ALA A 304 -3.84 -1.60 10.16
CA ALA A 304 -4.09 -1.46 11.60
C ALA A 304 -5.20 -0.44 11.88
N HIS A 305 -5.22 0.69 11.17
CA HIS A 305 -6.30 1.67 11.24
C HIS A 305 -7.65 1.08 10.83
N LEU A 306 -7.72 0.38 9.69
CA LEU A 306 -8.97 -0.24 9.23
C LEU A 306 -9.51 -1.26 10.23
N ILE A 307 -8.63 -2.08 10.82
CA ILE A 307 -9.02 -3.04 11.87
C ILE A 307 -9.54 -2.29 13.10
N HIS A 308 -8.83 -1.26 13.56
CA HIS A 308 -9.22 -0.49 14.75
C HIS A 308 -10.56 0.22 14.56
N TRP A 309 -10.76 0.87 13.42
CA TRP A 309 -11.99 1.60 13.10
C TRP A 309 -13.21 0.70 12.87
N ALA A 310 -13.00 -0.51 12.36
CA ALA A 310 -14.08 -1.44 12.05
C ALA A 310 -14.43 -2.34 13.24
N PHE A 311 -13.43 -2.80 13.97
CA PHE A 311 -13.55 -3.91 14.92
C PHE A 311 -13.01 -3.59 16.33
N GLY A 312 -12.53 -2.36 16.55
CA GLY A 312 -12.11 -1.92 17.88
C GLY A 312 -13.31 -1.63 18.80
N ASP A 313 -13.16 -1.94 20.08
CA ASP A 313 -14.15 -1.59 21.10
C ASP A 313 -14.08 -0.07 21.40
N LEU A 314 -15.00 0.71 20.80
CA LEU A 314 -15.05 2.16 21.01
C LEU A 314 -15.79 2.53 22.31
N SER A 315 -16.35 1.56 23.03
CA SER A 315 -17.03 1.81 24.30
C SER A 315 -16.06 2.08 25.46
N ALA A 316 -14.79 1.65 25.32
CA ALA A 316 -13.76 1.78 26.34
C ALA A 316 -13.11 3.19 26.43
N GLN A 317 -13.48 4.15 25.59
CA GLN A 317 -12.84 5.48 25.53
C GLN A 317 -13.69 6.64 26.08
N LYS A 318 -14.82 6.38 26.75
CA LYS A 318 -15.59 7.43 27.47
C LYS A 318 -15.03 7.80 28.86
N THR A 319 -13.84 7.32 29.22
CA THR A 319 -13.18 7.67 30.49
C THR A 319 -11.72 8.03 30.25
N ASN A 320 -11.47 9.31 29.98
CA ASN A 320 -10.56 10.19 30.73
C ASN A 320 -10.58 11.60 30.12
#